data_AF-A0A517MYE9-F1
#
_entry.id   AF-A0A517MYE9-F1
#
_cell.length_a   1.000
_cell.length_b   1.000
_cell.length_c   1.000
_cell.angle_alpha   90.00
_cell.angle_beta   90.00
_cell.angle_gamma   90.00
#
_symmetry.space_group_name_H-M   'P 1'
#
loop_
_entity.id
_entity.type
_entity.pdbx_description
1 polymer ?
#
loop_
_entity_poly.entity_id
_entity_poly.type
_entity_poly.pdbx_seq_one_letter_code
_entity_poly.pdbx_strand_id
1 'polypeptide(L)'
;MRYPITYSLPLVPRFLPHLSLLILLGLFTLPCSADVAVLTNRTDKPLRVSTLPRGSKMQPITIEPKDSRPIYFDVATKVRVRDSREVYDFKIEHGAAYYFARDQVTDALALQELGLGRHKVRRSADDDRLPALPNAGMIPVKLLVDDDERTHRSVWEPLLRARLASASDVLEAHCGVRFKVVAIETWNSSEEQKDFNRTLKEFEREVDPSPGRVAIGFTSQYRIEKGRYHLGGTRGPLYSHILLKERATNILEAERLELLVHELGHHLGAAHSPEQHSVMRPVLTGGLQRAVDATIKFDPVNTLLMSLMGEEIRRNRAKQVTDFSLESRRRLDTIYAALEPALPDDPAAGHYRKIVRSAGTTPIVKDVRRVLDHLVRVGELNQRLAREEANGELSGSRKPVHGDKLTELYVKQAALAAKRVRRESSTQAFLLALGIAMDDTDSLAILPVAGNLLSRVEDTVQRRQRLAAMGKPTMNDRADLTKHFFVSAHLATLVGSNAARSAGLAKEMLDSQGGTGFSFADMAANRAGIVFAGAVLNKRLSLDEIARSFTVKEFLPAIDDLAEGLDNQDFLENYGGVSDPRFKAELARIERRVTALVTKWPTKSKTTTESN
;
A
#
# COMPACT_ATOMS: atom_id res chain seq x y z
N MET A 1 29.16 8.26 -85.29
CA MET A 1 29.71 9.47 -84.63
C MET A 1 28.51 10.38 -84.32
N ARG A 2 27.76 10.31 -83.21
CA ARG A 2 28.01 10.38 -81.75
C ARG A 2 28.64 11.70 -81.29
N TYR A 3 27.79 12.71 -81.07
CA TYR A 3 27.60 13.53 -79.85
C TYR A 3 26.32 14.38 -80.04
N PRO A 4 25.46 14.55 -79.02
CA PRO A 4 24.60 15.72 -78.97
C PRO A 4 24.91 16.59 -77.76
N ILE A 5 24.85 17.89 -78.05
CA ILE A 5 24.99 19.05 -77.19
C ILE A 5 23.73 19.19 -76.33
N THR A 6 23.86 19.44 -75.03
CA THR A 6 22.78 20.08 -74.25
C THR A 6 23.34 21.13 -73.31
N TYR A 7 22.68 22.29 -73.39
CA TYR A 7 23.04 23.55 -72.76
C TYR A 7 22.82 23.54 -71.25
N SER A 8 23.72 24.25 -70.57
CA SER A 8 23.75 24.52 -69.14
C SER A 8 23.29 25.96 -68.88
N LEU A 9 22.57 26.18 -67.76
CA LEU A 9 22.69 27.29 -66.77
C LEU A 9 21.38 27.42 -65.93
N PRO A 10 21.43 28.00 -64.71
CA PRO A 10 20.94 27.31 -63.51
C PRO A 10 20.06 28.17 -62.55
N LEU A 11 19.77 27.55 -61.38
CA LEU A 11 19.30 28.07 -60.09
C LEU A 11 17.81 28.43 -59.91
N VAL A 12 17.18 27.77 -58.92
CA VAL A 12 16.34 28.32 -57.81
C VAL A 12 15.91 27.14 -56.89
N PRO A 13 15.78 27.30 -55.55
CA PRO A 13 15.70 26.22 -54.58
C PRO A 13 14.26 25.73 -54.33
N ARG A 14 14.11 24.44 -53.99
CA ARG A 14 12.80 23.82 -53.69
C ARG A 14 12.33 24.16 -52.27
N PHE A 15 11.23 24.90 -52.21
CA PHE A 15 10.32 24.96 -51.06
C PHE A 15 9.64 23.60 -50.83
N LEU A 16 9.53 23.17 -49.58
CA LEU A 16 8.48 22.26 -49.12
C LEU A 16 7.79 22.87 -47.88
N PRO A 17 6.46 22.71 -47.73
CA PRO A 17 5.66 23.46 -46.77
C PRO A 17 5.70 22.85 -45.36
N HIS A 18 5.61 23.75 -44.38
CA HIS A 18 5.48 23.47 -42.96
C HIS A 18 4.21 22.65 -42.65
N LEU A 19 4.39 21.49 -42.00
CA LEU A 19 3.36 20.88 -41.15
C LEU A 19 3.86 20.94 -39.71
N SER A 20 3.27 21.87 -38.96
CA SER A 20 3.55 22.15 -37.56
C SER A 20 3.15 20.96 -36.68
N LEU A 21 4.09 20.08 -36.36
CA LEU A 21 3.94 19.11 -35.26
C LEU A 21 4.43 19.78 -33.97
N LEU A 22 3.49 20.43 -33.29
CA LEU A 22 3.64 20.85 -31.89
C LEU A 22 3.79 19.58 -31.04
N ILE A 23 5.04 19.14 -30.84
CA ILE A 23 5.38 18.16 -29.81
C ILE A 23 5.19 18.89 -28.48
N LEU A 24 4.00 18.75 -27.91
CA LEU A 24 3.76 19.04 -26.50
C LEU A 24 4.54 17.99 -25.71
N LEU A 25 5.81 18.31 -25.42
CA LEU A 25 6.68 17.55 -24.53
C LEU A 25 6.12 17.73 -23.12
N GLY A 26 5.07 16.98 -22.81
CA GLY A 26 4.59 16.79 -21.45
C GLY A 26 5.74 16.19 -20.67
N LEU A 27 6.33 17.00 -19.79
CA LEU A 27 7.26 16.56 -18.75
C LEU A 27 6.57 15.49 -17.90
N PHE A 28 6.68 14.23 -18.31
CA PHE A 28 6.46 13.09 -17.44
C PHE A 28 7.62 13.08 -16.44
N THR A 29 7.44 13.74 -15.30
CA THR A 29 8.30 13.53 -14.15
C THR A 29 7.99 12.13 -13.62
N LEU A 30 8.89 11.18 -13.87
CA LEU A 30 8.92 9.92 -13.12
C LEU A 30 9.03 10.25 -11.62
N PRO A 31 8.41 9.46 -10.72
CA PRO A 31 8.62 9.63 -9.28
C PRO A 31 10.10 9.42 -8.97
N CYS A 32 10.77 10.53 -8.66
CA CYS A 32 12.19 10.60 -8.37
C CYS A 32 12.40 10.14 -6.92
N SER A 33 12.96 8.94 -6.72
CA SER A 33 13.34 8.48 -5.38
C SER A 33 14.56 9.29 -4.93
N ALA A 34 14.50 9.92 -3.76
CA ALA A 34 15.73 10.24 -3.08
C ALA A 34 15.88 9.39 -1.86
N ASP A 35 17.14 9.20 -1.56
CA ASP A 35 17.64 8.17 -0.70
C ASP A 35 18.06 8.86 0.60
N VAL A 36 17.66 8.26 1.72
CA VAL A 36 18.06 8.71 3.04
C VAL A 36 18.88 7.64 3.73
N ALA A 37 19.95 8.04 4.41
CA ALA A 37 20.63 7.23 5.40
C ALA A 37 20.61 7.96 6.74
N VAL A 38 20.66 7.22 7.83
CA VAL A 38 20.79 7.81 9.17
C VAL A 38 22.20 7.58 9.69
N LEU A 39 22.79 8.63 10.25
CA LEU A 39 24.09 8.58 10.91
C LEU A 39 23.93 8.91 12.39
N THR A 40 24.45 8.03 13.25
CA THR A 40 24.43 8.19 14.70
C THR A 40 25.83 8.36 15.24
N ASN A 41 26.02 9.27 16.18
CA ASN A 41 27.31 9.45 16.86
C ASN A 41 27.31 8.72 18.20
N ARG A 42 28.03 7.60 18.33
CA ARG A 42 28.24 6.89 19.60
C ARG A 42 29.59 7.23 20.25
N THR A 43 30.29 8.24 19.75
CA THR A 43 31.50 8.79 20.40
C THR A 43 31.12 9.81 21.47
N ASP A 44 32.11 10.27 22.22
CA ASP A 44 31.98 11.26 23.29
C ASP A 44 32.10 12.72 22.80
N LYS A 45 32.45 12.93 21.53
CA LYS A 45 32.68 14.26 20.94
C LYS A 45 31.78 14.53 19.75
N PRO A 46 31.43 15.79 19.44
CA PRO A 46 30.65 16.13 18.26
C PRO A 46 31.39 15.78 16.96
N LEU A 47 30.67 15.19 15.99
CA LEU A 47 31.23 14.85 14.67
C LEU A 47 30.69 15.81 13.60
N ARG A 48 31.58 16.38 12.77
CA ARG A 48 31.16 17.17 11.61
C ARG A 48 31.12 16.30 10.37
N VAL A 49 29.93 16.07 9.85
CA VAL A 49 29.68 15.27 8.65
C VAL A 49 29.36 16.18 7.47
N SER A 50 29.98 15.91 6.32
CA SER A 50 29.68 16.56 5.05
C SER A 50 29.33 15.51 4.01
N THR A 51 28.24 15.71 3.30
CA THR A 51 27.88 14.92 2.14
C THR A 51 28.53 15.51 0.90
N LEU A 52 28.88 14.65 -0.05
CA LEU A 52 29.40 15.05 -1.35
C LEU A 52 28.34 14.81 -2.43
N PRO A 53 27.24 15.58 -2.54
CA PRO A 53 26.48 15.58 -3.77
C PRO A 53 27.31 16.29 -4.85
N ARG A 54 27.45 15.67 -6.02
CA ARG A 54 28.16 16.28 -7.15
C ARG A 54 27.36 17.51 -7.62
N GLY A 55 27.76 18.72 -7.21
CA GLY A 55 27.23 19.98 -7.76
C GLY A 55 26.55 20.95 -6.80
N SER A 56 26.36 20.62 -5.52
CA SER A 56 25.74 21.52 -4.52
C SER A 56 26.72 21.96 -3.44
N LYS A 57 26.60 23.19 -2.93
CA LYS A 57 27.43 23.69 -1.83
C LYS A 57 27.21 22.81 -0.58
N MET A 58 28.30 22.26 -0.05
CA MET A 58 28.36 21.51 1.21
C MET A 58 27.77 22.34 2.36
N GLN A 59 26.76 21.80 3.06
CA GLN A 59 26.44 22.24 4.42
C GLN A 59 26.88 21.14 5.39
N PRO A 60 27.94 21.36 6.18
CA PRO A 60 28.34 20.41 7.20
C PRO A 60 27.27 20.35 8.28
N ILE A 61 26.92 19.13 8.68
CA ILE A 61 25.99 18.86 9.78
C ILE A 61 26.84 18.38 10.97
N THR A 62 26.62 18.98 12.14
CA THR A 62 27.21 18.47 13.38
C THR A 62 26.26 17.44 14.00
N ILE A 63 26.79 16.27 14.32
CA ILE A 63 26.07 15.22 15.03
C ILE A 63 26.64 15.17 16.46
N GLU A 64 25.84 15.62 17.42
CA GLU A 64 26.21 15.62 18.83
C GLU A 64 26.33 14.19 19.39
N PRO A 65 27.06 13.97 20.49
CA PRO A 65 27.12 12.68 21.16
C PRO A 65 25.71 12.11 21.42
N LYS A 66 25.55 10.82 21.12
CA LYS A 66 24.30 10.06 21.22
C LYS A 66 23.15 10.60 20.34
N ASP A 67 23.42 11.49 19.39
CA ASP A 67 22.42 12.02 18.46
C ASP A 67 22.42 11.24 17.14
N SER A 68 21.29 11.28 16.44
CA SER A 68 21.08 10.64 15.14
C SER A 68 20.53 11.64 14.14
N ARG A 69 21.15 11.74 12.95
CA ARG A 69 20.75 12.68 11.90
C ARG A 69 20.51 12.01 10.57
N PRO A 70 19.41 12.37 9.86
CA PRO A 70 19.21 11.91 8.51
C PRO A 70 20.12 12.66 7.54
N ILE A 71 20.61 11.91 6.58
CA ILE A 71 21.42 12.36 5.47
C ILE A 71 20.65 12.05 4.21
N TYR A 72 20.12 13.09 3.57
CA TYR A 72 19.38 12.96 2.32
C TYR A 72 20.31 13.14 1.12
N PHE A 73 20.17 12.28 0.12
CA PHE A 73 20.98 12.28 -1.08
C PHE A 73 20.25 11.69 -2.28
N ASP A 74 20.70 12.07 -3.47
CA ASP A 74 20.05 11.68 -4.72
C ASP A 74 20.83 10.58 -5.48
N VAL A 75 22.14 10.41 -5.21
CA VAL A 75 23.03 9.39 -5.82
C VAL A 75 24.02 8.82 -4.78
N ALA A 76 24.65 7.68 -5.10
CA ALA A 76 25.55 6.95 -4.19
C ALA A 76 26.56 7.87 -3.48
N THR A 77 26.39 8.04 -2.17
CA THR A 77 27.07 9.10 -1.42
C THR A 77 28.15 8.51 -0.51
N LYS A 78 29.37 9.04 -0.65
CA LYS A 78 30.37 8.97 0.41
C LYS A 78 30.12 10.11 1.39
N VAL A 79 30.23 9.83 2.67
CA VAL A 79 30.20 10.86 3.72
C VAL A 79 31.61 11.13 4.19
N ARG A 80 31.96 12.40 4.24
CA ARG A 80 33.23 12.87 4.79
C ARG A 80 33.01 13.31 6.23
N VAL A 81 33.76 12.74 7.15
CA VAL A 81 33.65 13.02 8.58
C VAL A 81 34.94 13.65 9.04
N ARG A 82 34.82 14.81 9.69
CA ARG A 82 35.94 15.46 10.36
C ARG A 82 35.80 15.25 11.86
N ASP A 83 36.77 14.55 12.43
CA ASP A 83 36.93 14.37 13.86
C ASP A 83 38.21 15.09 14.29
N SER A 84 38.05 16.19 15.03
CA SER A 84 39.13 17.00 15.58
C SER A 84 40.17 17.47 14.54
N ARG A 85 41.11 16.60 14.13
CA ARG A 85 42.17 16.85 13.13
C ARG A 85 42.20 15.85 11.96
N GLU A 86 41.45 14.76 12.03
CA GLU A 86 41.45 13.71 11.00
C GLU A 86 40.20 13.77 10.13
N VAL A 87 40.34 13.27 8.90
CA VAL A 87 39.26 13.26 7.91
C VAL A 87 39.10 11.83 7.40
N TYR A 88 37.88 11.32 7.54
CA TYR A 88 37.50 9.98 7.13
C TYR A 88 36.47 10.05 6.01
N ASP A 89 36.56 9.16 5.02
CA ASP A 89 35.57 9.02 3.96
C ASP A 89 34.92 7.63 4.07
N PHE A 90 33.62 7.59 4.33
CA PHE A 90 32.86 6.34 4.45
C PHE A 90 31.82 6.24 3.33
N LYS A 91 31.55 5.02 2.89
CA LYS A 91 30.43 4.74 1.97
C LYS A 91 29.17 4.46 2.79
N ILE A 92 28.05 5.04 2.37
CA ILE A 92 26.73 4.76 2.94
C ILE A 92 25.80 4.23 1.85
N GLU A 93 24.83 3.43 2.28
CA GLU A 93 23.75 2.93 1.45
C GLU A 93 22.43 3.59 1.84
N HIS A 94 21.52 3.62 0.88
CA HIS A 94 20.21 4.17 1.06
C HIS A 94 19.29 3.30 1.91
N GLY A 95 18.37 3.94 2.61
CA GLY A 95 17.45 3.29 3.52
C GLY A 95 18.15 2.58 4.68
N ALA A 96 19.42 2.89 4.97
CA ALA A 96 20.21 2.25 6.02
C ALA A 96 20.49 3.22 7.17
N ALA A 97 20.76 2.67 8.35
CA ALA A 97 21.19 3.42 9.52
C ALA A 97 22.58 2.96 9.92
N TYR A 98 23.43 3.89 10.33
CA TYR A 98 24.81 3.63 10.70
C TYR A 98 25.16 4.33 12.02
N TYR A 99 26.16 3.82 12.74
CA TYR A 99 26.76 4.52 13.87
C TYR A 99 28.27 4.66 13.73
N PHE A 100 28.77 5.81 14.17
CA PHE A 100 30.19 6.05 14.41
C PHE A 100 30.58 5.59 15.79
N ALA A 101 31.62 4.78 15.89
CA ALA A 101 32.25 4.38 17.13
C ALA A 101 33.78 4.41 16.97
N ARG A 102 34.50 4.57 18.07
CA ARG A 102 35.96 4.41 18.08
C ARG A 102 36.31 2.95 18.25
N ASP A 103 37.23 2.48 17.44
CA ASP A 103 37.79 1.14 17.58
C ASP A 103 38.57 1.03 18.90
N GLN A 104 38.35 -0.05 19.65
CA GLN A 104 38.92 -0.19 21.00
C GLN A 104 40.44 -0.38 21.01
N VAL A 105 41.05 -0.76 19.88
CA VAL A 105 42.49 -1.07 19.77
C VAL A 105 43.24 0.06 19.09
N THR A 106 42.71 0.55 17.98
CA THR A 106 43.36 1.55 17.12
C THR A 106 42.96 2.98 17.43
N ASP A 107 41.90 3.18 18.23
CA ASP A 107 41.24 4.47 18.47
C ASP A 107 40.78 5.18 17.17
N ALA A 108 40.75 4.46 16.05
CA ALA A 108 40.30 4.99 14.77
C ALA A 108 38.78 5.09 14.74
N LEU A 109 38.28 6.13 14.07
CA LEU A 109 36.83 6.26 13.83
C LEU A 109 36.36 5.20 12.84
N ALA A 110 35.36 4.41 13.22
CA ALA A 110 34.75 3.39 12.39
C ALA A 110 33.25 3.69 12.17
N LEU A 111 32.76 3.41 10.96
CA LEU A 111 31.34 3.43 10.63
C LEU A 111 30.80 2.00 10.54
N GLN A 112 29.76 1.71 11.31
CA GLN A 112 29.12 0.39 11.34
C GLN A 112 27.64 0.49 11.00
N GLU A 113 27.14 -0.41 10.16
CA GLU A 113 25.72 -0.46 9.77
C GLU A 113 24.88 -1.14 10.87
N LEU A 114 23.72 -0.58 11.18
CA LEU A 114 22.71 -1.27 11.99
C LEU A 114 22.02 -2.33 11.12
N GLY A 115 22.12 -3.60 11.54
CA GLY A 115 21.54 -4.75 10.84
C GLY A 115 20.01 -4.77 10.83
N LEU A 116 19.38 -3.96 9.97
CA LEU A 116 17.92 -3.84 9.83
C LEU A 116 17.38 -4.60 8.60
N GLY A 117 17.96 -5.77 8.32
CA GLY A 117 17.65 -6.58 7.13
C GLY A 117 18.25 -6.02 5.83
N ARG A 118 18.69 -6.91 4.92
CA ARG A 118 19.38 -6.53 3.67
C ARG A 118 18.44 -5.81 2.70
N HIS A 119 18.84 -4.63 2.24
CA HIS A 119 18.23 -3.92 1.14
C HIS A 119 19.16 -3.98 -0.08
N LYS A 120 18.89 -4.88 -1.05
CA LYS A 120 19.59 -4.85 -2.34
C LYS A 120 18.74 -4.06 -3.33
N VAL A 121 19.09 -2.81 -3.59
CA VAL A 121 18.50 -2.06 -4.71
C VAL A 121 19.48 -1.99 -5.85
N ARG A 122 18.94 -2.30 -7.03
CA ARG A 122 19.61 -2.12 -8.31
C ARG A 122 18.94 -0.93 -8.97
N ARG A 123 19.54 0.25 -8.84
CA ARG A 123 19.08 1.46 -9.54
C ARG A 123 19.59 1.43 -10.98
N SER A 124 18.76 1.84 -11.94
CA SER A 124 19.19 2.03 -13.33
C SER A 124 20.02 3.31 -13.42
N ALA A 125 21.05 3.32 -14.28
CA ALA A 125 21.99 4.43 -14.43
C ALA A 125 21.40 5.71 -15.04
N ASP A 126 20.12 5.70 -15.47
CA ASP A 126 19.47 6.80 -16.19
C ASP A 126 18.78 7.85 -15.28
N ASP A 127 18.87 7.72 -13.94
CA ASP A 127 18.12 8.57 -12.98
C ASP A 127 18.87 9.89 -12.61
N ASP A 128 19.68 10.40 -13.55
CA ASP A 128 20.72 11.43 -13.35
C ASP A 128 20.20 12.89 -13.28
N ARG A 129 18.89 13.10 -13.08
CA ARG A 129 18.27 14.44 -13.00
C ARG A 129 17.31 14.56 -11.82
N LEU A 130 17.83 14.41 -10.61
CA LEU A 130 17.09 14.70 -9.39
C LEU A 130 17.18 16.20 -9.03
N PRO A 131 16.05 16.89 -8.78
CA PRO A 131 16.07 18.26 -8.28
C PRO A 131 16.62 18.32 -6.85
N ALA A 132 17.21 19.47 -6.49
CA ALA A 132 17.71 19.73 -5.14
C ALA A 132 16.66 19.41 -4.07
N LEU A 133 17.12 18.89 -2.92
CA LEU A 133 16.30 18.50 -1.78
C LEU A 133 15.19 19.55 -1.52
N PRO A 134 13.90 19.18 -1.56
CA PRO A 134 12.83 20.12 -1.27
C PRO A 134 12.91 20.59 0.19
N ASN A 135 12.42 21.82 0.44
CA ASN A 135 12.12 22.35 1.77
C ASN A 135 11.38 21.30 2.63
N ALA A 136 11.45 21.44 3.96
CA ALA A 136 10.82 20.50 4.88
C ALA A 136 9.35 20.18 4.50
N GLY A 137 8.97 18.90 4.64
CA GLY A 137 7.63 18.42 4.33
C GLY A 137 6.64 19.06 5.27
N MET A 138 5.63 19.75 4.73
CA MET A 138 4.73 20.55 5.56
C MET A 138 3.42 19.81 5.86
N ILE A 139 3.15 19.54 7.13
CA ILE A 139 1.86 19.01 7.61
C ILE A 139 1.06 20.16 8.25
N PRO A 140 -0.08 20.57 7.65
CA PRO A 140 -0.96 21.55 8.27
C PRO A 140 -1.72 20.92 9.45
N VAL A 141 -1.82 21.65 10.55
CA VAL A 141 -2.38 21.18 11.83
C VAL A 141 -3.52 22.08 12.27
N LYS A 142 -4.62 21.46 12.71
CA LYS A 142 -5.65 22.11 13.50
C LYS A 142 -5.40 21.77 14.98
N LEU A 143 -5.20 22.77 15.82
CA LEU A 143 -5.10 22.58 17.27
C LEU A 143 -6.49 22.65 17.88
N LEU A 144 -6.80 21.76 18.81
CA LEU A 144 -8.02 21.86 19.58
C LEU A 144 -7.73 21.71 21.06
N VAL A 145 -8.48 22.42 21.88
CA VAL A 145 -8.47 22.29 23.34
C VAL A 145 -9.88 21.97 23.78
N ASP A 146 -10.03 21.12 24.79
CA ASP A 146 -11.36 20.83 25.32
C ASP A 146 -11.96 22.03 26.06
N ASP A 147 -13.28 22.01 26.19
CA ASP A 147 -14.06 23.00 26.94
C ASP A 147 -13.82 22.97 28.46
N ASP A 148 -13.18 21.91 28.96
CA ASP A 148 -12.74 21.75 30.35
C ASP A 148 -11.45 22.55 30.70
N GLU A 149 -10.82 23.17 29.71
CA GLU A 149 -9.70 24.09 29.95
C GLU A 149 -10.20 25.37 30.65
N ARG A 150 -9.66 25.61 31.85
CA ARG A 150 -10.09 26.71 32.75
C ARG A 150 -9.32 27.98 32.50
N THR A 151 -8.14 27.88 31.88
CA THR A 151 -7.35 29.06 31.51
C THR A 151 -7.97 29.72 30.29
N HIS A 152 -7.92 31.06 30.26
CA HIS A 152 -8.44 31.80 29.13
C HIS A 152 -7.62 31.52 27.87
N ARG A 153 -8.26 31.56 26.69
CA ARG A 153 -7.62 31.30 25.39
C ARG A 153 -6.35 32.09 25.14
N SER A 154 -6.30 33.34 25.60
CA SER A 154 -5.11 34.19 25.51
C SER A 154 -3.87 33.66 26.24
N VAL A 155 -4.04 32.69 27.15
CA VAL A 155 -2.96 32.07 27.93
C VAL A 155 -2.52 30.76 27.29
N TRP A 156 -3.45 29.84 27.00
CA TRP A 156 -3.08 28.51 26.51
C TRP A 156 -2.70 28.51 25.02
N GLU A 157 -3.31 29.36 24.18
CA GLU A 157 -3.05 29.34 22.73
C GLU A 157 -1.58 29.64 22.39
N PRO A 158 -0.94 30.71 22.92
CA PRO A 158 0.47 30.97 22.69
C PRO A 158 1.39 29.83 23.14
N LEU A 159 1.06 29.19 24.28
CA LEU A 159 1.84 28.09 24.84
C LEU A 159 1.81 26.86 23.92
N LEU A 160 0.61 26.44 23.47
CA LEU A 160 0.47 25.29 22.57
C LEU A 160 1.12 25.54 21.20
N ARG A 161 1.02 26.78 20.68
CA ARG A 161 1.71 27.17 19.44
C ARG A 161 3.22 27.09 19.59
N ALA A 162 3.77 27.60 20.69
CA ALA A 162 5.20 27.53 20.98
C ALA A 162 5.67 26.08 21.16
N ARG A 163 4.89 25.25 21.87
CA ARG A 163 5.18 23.82 22.07
C ARG A 163 5.21 23.07 20.73
N LEU A 164 4.21 23.26 19.88
CA LEU A 164 4.19 22.62 18.55
C LEU A 164 5.32 23.12 17.65
N ALA A 165 5.69 24.41 17.74
CA ALA A 165 6.85 24.93 17.01
C ALA A 165 8.14 24.23 17.45
N SER A 166 8.40 24.14 18.75
CA SER A 166 9.56 23.41 19.29
C SER A 166 9.56 21.94 18.90
N ALA A 167 8.41 21.26 18.96
CA ALA A 167 8.28 19.88 18.53
C ALA A 167 8.55 19.72 17.03
N SER A 168 8.05 20.66 16.22
CA SER A 168 8.28 20.70 14.78
C SER A 168 9.76 20.90 14.43
N ASP A 169 10.51 21.68 15.21
CA ASP A 169 11.95 21.86 14.98
C ASP A 169 12.74 20.58 15.29
N VAL A 170 12.35 19.84 16.34
CA VAL A 170 12.93 18.52 16.63
C VAL A 170 12.64 17.53 15.49
N LEU A 171 11.42 17.50 14.97
CA LEU A 171 11.05 16.59 13.88
C LEU A 171 11.71 16.96 12.55
N GLU A 172 11.82 18.25 12.23
CA GLU A 172 12.55 18.70 11.04
C GLU A 172 14.02 18.24 11.08
N ALA A 173 14.64 18.38 12.26
CA ALA A 173 16.01 17.94 12.52
C ALA A 173 16.24 16.42 12.33
N HIS A 174 15.21 15.59 12.57
CA HIS A 174 15.32 14.12 12.55
C HIS A 174 14.69 13.45 11.33
N CYS A 175 13.77 14.12 10.63
CA CYS A 175 13.07 13.53 9.49
C CYS A 175 12.67 14.51 8.38
N GLY A 176 13.04 15.79 8.49
CA GLY A 176 12.78 16.78 7.45
C GLY A 176 11.30 17.12 7.28
N VAL A 177 10.46 16.87 8.29
CA VAL A 177 9.02 17.19 8.32
C VAL A 177 8.75 18.27 9.36
N ARG A 178 7.89 19.23 9.02
CA ARG A 178 7.40 20.29 9.90
C ARG A 178 5.89 20.19 10.09
N PHE A 179 5.41 20.75 11.20
CA PHE A 179 4.00 20.90 11.52
C PHE A 179 3.65 22.38 11.62
N LYS A 180 2.60 22.82 10.93
CA LYS A 180 2.19 24.22 10.88
C LYS A 180 0.74 24.38 11.31
N VAL A 181 0.51 25.19 12.34
CA VAL A 181 -0.83 25.53 12.78
C VAL A 181 -1.54 26.34 11.70
N VAL A 182 -2.67 25.82 11.19
CA VAL A 182 -3.54 26.50 10.22
C VAL A 182 -4.89 26.89 10.81
N ALA A 183 -5.31 26.23 11.89
CA ALA A 183 -6.53 26.53 12.62
C ALA A 183 -6.36 26.18 14.10
N ILE A 184 -7.16 26.83 14.94
CA ILE A 184 -7.21 26.55 16.37
C ILE A 184 -8.62 26.80 16.90
N GLU A 185 -9.17 25.80 17.56
CA GLU A 185 -10.57 25.76 18.01
C GLU A 185 -10.69 25.10 19.39
N THR A 186 -11.90 25.09 19.92
CA THR A 186 -12.27 24.31 21.10
C THR A 186 -13.23 23.21 20.70
N TRP A 187 -13.24 22.07 21.40
CA TRP A 187 -14.24 21.02 21.20
C TRP A 187 -14.99 20.75 22.51
N ASN A 188 -16.26 20.37 22.40
CA ASN A 188 -17.08 19.99 23.55
C ASN A 188 -16.77 18.54 23.91
N SER A 189 -16.31 18.30 25.13
CA SER A 189 -15.87 16.98 25.59
C SER A 189 -16.82 16.42 26.65
N SER A 190 -17.15 15.13 26.57
CA SER A 190 -18.00 14.48 27.56
C SER A 190 -17.30 14.32 28.92
N GLU A 191 -17.88 14.85 30.00
CA GLU A 191 -17.33 14.72 31.36
C GLU A 191 -17.41 13.29 31.96
N GLU A 192 -18.10 12.36 31.30
CA GLU A 192 -18.37 11.01 31.82
C GLU A 192 -17.27 9.98 31.48
N GLN A 193 -16.34 10.29 30.56
CA GLN A 193 -15.52 9.28 29.87
C GLN A 193 -14.12 9.01 30.47
N LYS A 194 -14.02 8.10 31.44
CA LYS A 194 -12.74 7.83 32.15
C LYS A 194 -11.68 7.03 31.36
N ASP A 195 -12.01 6.49 30.18
CA ASP A 195 -11.09 5.67 29.36
C ASP A 195 -10.52 6.44 28.17
N PHE A 196 -9.19 6.48 28.05
CA PHE A 196 -8.49 7.24 27.00
C PHE A 196 -8.86 6.80 25.58
N ASN A 197 -9.03 5.49 25.32
CA ASN A 197 -9.36 5.00 23.99
C ASN A 197 -10.77 5.42 23.56
N ARG A 198 -11.69 5.53 24.52
CA ARG A 198 -13.03 6.06 24.28
C ARG A 198 -13.01 7.56 24.06
N THR A 199 -12.24 8.34 24.82
CA THR A 199 -12.06 9.79 24.58
C THR A 199 -11.45 10.06 23.20
N LEU A 200 -10.44 9.28 22.79
CA LEU A 200 -9.88 9.38 21.43
C LEU A 200 -10.94 9.07 20.36
N LYS A 201 -11.79 8.06 20.58
CA LYS A 201 -12.88 7.70 19.64
C LYS A 201 -13.95 8.78 19.54
N GLU A 202 -14.25 9.45 20.64
CA GLU A 202 -15.16 10.59 20.68
C GLU A 202 -14.58 11.79 19.92
N PHE A 203 -13.32 12.14 20.21
CA PHE A 203 -12.59 13.18 19.49
C PHE A 203 -12.57 12.91 17.98
N GLU A 204 -12.30 11.67 17.56
CA GLU A 204 -12.35 11.23 16.16
C GLU A 204 -13.73 11.44 15.49
N ARG A 205 -14.82 11.28 16.26
CA ARG A 205 -16.20 11.41 15.76
C ARG A 205 -16.62 12.87 15.63
N GLU A 206 -16.18 13.70 16.56
CA GLU A 206 -16.73 15.06 16.73
C GLU A 206 -15.87 16.14 16.08
N VAL A 207 -14.58 15.86 15.86
CA VAL A 207 -13.65 16.84 15.33
C VAL A 207 -13.31 16.56 13.87
N ASP A 208 -13.68 17.51 13.01
CA ASP A 208 -13.14 17.60 11.65
C ASP A 208 -11.73 18.21 11.68
N PRO A 209 -10.70 17.50 11.17
CA PRO A 209 -9.34 18.02 11.08
C PRO A 209 -9.18 19.20 10.12
N SER A 210 -10.13 19.42 9.21
CA SER A 210 -10.12 20.54 8.26
C SER A 210 -10.16 21.89 8.99
N PRO A 211 -9.41 22.92 8.51
CA PRO A 211 -8.60 22.98 7.28
C PRO A 211 -7.20 22.35 7.40
N GLY A 212 -6.87 21.77 8.54
CA GLY A 212 -5.65 20.97 8.74
C GLY A 212 -5.69 19.62 8.03
N ARG A 213 -4.54 18.95 8.01
CA ARG A 213 -4.41 17.53 7.66
C ARG A 213 -4.57 16.65 8.91
N VAL A 214 -4.13 17.16 10.06
CA VAL A 214 -4.21 16.48 11.35
C VAL A 214 -4.83 17.42 12.39
N ALA A 215 -5.75 16.90 13.19
CA ALA A 215 -6.25 17.51 14.41
C ALA A 215 -5.43 17.02 15.61
N ILE A 216 -4.91 17.95 16.40
CA ILE A 216 -4.24 17.65 17.67
C ILE A 216 -5.11 18.21 18.80
N GLY A 217 -5.74 17.33 19.57
CA GLY A 217 -6.54 17.67 20.73
C GLY A 217 -5.72 17.65 22.02
N PHE A 218 -5.85 18.68 22.84
CA PHE A 218 -5.32 18.76 24.20
C PHE A 218 -6.48 18.69 25.18
N THR A 219 -6.59 17.58 25.91
CA THR A 219 -7.65 17.39 26.90
C THR A 219 -7.17 17.68 28.32
N SER A 220 -7.95 18.50 29.01
CA SER A 220 -7.85 18.88 30.42
C SER A 220 -8.59 17.92 31.36
N GLN A 221 -9.26 16.90 30.82
CA GLN A 221 -10.01 15.96 31.63
C GLN A 221 -9.11 15.01 32.45
N TYR A 222 -9.57 14.70 33.67
CA TYR A 222 -9.09 13.69 34.62
C TYR A 222 -7.91 14.02 35.55
N ARG A 223 -7.93 13.35 36.72
CA ARG A 223 -6.79 13.18 37.65
C ARG A 223 -6.03 11.92 37.25
N ILE A 224 -4.70 11.99 37.18
CA ILE A 224 -3.86 10.80 37.04
C ILE A 224 -3.98 9.97 38.32
N GLU A 225 -4.61 8.79 38.26
CA GLU A 225 -4.56 7.80 39.34
C GLU A 225 -3.16 7.15 39.42
N LYS A 226 -2.86 6.25 40.38
CA LYS A 226 -1.53 5.63 40.50
C LYS A 226 -1.42 4.36 39.61
N GLY A 227 -0.46 4.32 38.68
CA GLY A 227 -0.29 3.22 37.70
C GLY A 227 0.40 3.61 36.37
N ARG A 228 0.44 2.69 35.39
CA ARG A 228 0.84 2.98 33.99
C ARG A 228 -0.38 3.51 33.21
N TYR A 229 -0.27 4.66 32.55
CA TYR A 229 -1.36 5.29 31.79
C TYR A 229 -0.92 5.80 30.42
N HIS A 230 -1.87 5.84 29.48
CA HIS A 230 -1.72 6.51 28.19
C HIS A 230 -1.91 8.02 28.40
N LEU A 231 -0.86 8.79 28.09
CA LEU A 231 -0.83 10.25 28.18
C LEU A 231 -1.08 10.92 26.81
N GLY A 232 -0.93 10.16 25.73
CA GLY A 232 -1.26 10.56 24.38
C GLY A 232 -1.55 9.33 23.50
N GLY A 233 -2.01 9.58 22.29
CA GLY A 233 -2.22 8.49 21.34
C GLY A 233 -2.74 8.93 19.97
N THR A 234 -2.41 8.08 18.99
CA THR A 234 -2.94 8.10 17.62
C THR A 234 -3.18 6.67 17.13
N ARG A 235 -4.00 6.46 16.09
CA ARG A 235 -4.31 5.10 15.58
C ARG A 235 -3.20 4.48 14.74
N GLY A 236 -2.20 5.27 14.36
CA GLY A 236 -1.05 4.83 13.60
C GLY A 236 -0.48 5.93 12.69
N PRO A 237 0.41 5.55 11.77
CA PRO A 237 1.14 6.51 10.94
C PRO A 237 0.20 7.29 10.01
N LEU A 238 0.42 8.60 9.93
CA LEU A 238 -0.33 9.58 9.15
C LEU A 238 -1.84 9.60 9.41
N TYR A 239 -2.26 9.14 10.58
CA TYR A 239 -3.65 9.23 10.99
C TYR A 239 -4.05 10.68 11.31
N SER A 240 -5.30 11.05 11.04
CA SER A 240 -5.77 12.44 11.05
C SER A 240 -6.01 13.01 12.44
N HIS A 241 -5.93 12.21 13.50
CA HIS A 241 -6.24 12.62 14.86
C HIS A 241 -5.16 12.18 15.85
N ILE A 242 -4.76 13.10 16.71
CA ILE A 242 -3.85 12.89 17.83
C ILE A 242 -4.53 13.50 19.06
N LEU A 243 -4.57 12.77 20.17
CA LEU A 243 -5.11 13.28 21.43
C LEU A 243 -4.01 13.21 22.50
N LEU A 244 -3.84 14.29 23.25
CA LEU A 244 -2.86 14.43 24.33
C LEU A 244 -3.56 14.89 25.61
N LYS A 245 -3.10 14.38 26.76
CA LYS A 245 -3.53 14.86 28.06
C LYS A 245 -2.71 16.07 28.49
N GLU A 246 -3.37 17.20 28.73
CA GLU A 246 -2.76 18.47 29.12
C GLU A 246 -2.67 18.62 30.65
N ARG A 247 -3.73 18.20 31.38
CA ARG A 247 -3.79 18.34 32.84
C ARG A 247 -3.15 17.17 33.57
N ALA A 248 -1.92 17.42 33.99
CA ALA A 248 -1.22 16.64 35.00
C ALA A 248 -0.54 17.61 35.98
N THR A 249 -0.95 17.62 37.24
CA THR A 249 -0.55 18.64 38.23
C THR A 249 0.95 18.67 38.55
N ASN A 250 1.73 17.70 38.06
CA ASN A 250 3.16 17.54 38.34
C ASN A 250 4.04 17.33 37.08
N ILE A 251 3.54 17.70 35.88
CA ILE A 251 4.29 17.58 34.62
C ILE A 251 4.80 18.98 34.22
N LEU A 252 6.10 19.09 33.92
CA LEU A 252 6.74 20.31 33.43
C LEU A 252 6.51 20.51 31.93
N GLU A 253 6.68 21.74 31.44
CA GLU A 253 6.53 22.04 30.01
C GLU A 253 7.50 21.24 29.13
N ALA A 254 8.73 20.99 29.59
CA ALA A 254 9.69 20.14 28.89
C ALA A 254 9.20 18.68 28.75
N GLU A 255 8.50 18.16 29.76
CA GLU A 255 7.91 16.82 29.73
C GLU A 255 6.66 16.78 28.83
N ARG A 256 5.86 17.87 28.77
CA ARG A 256 4.76 18.01 27.80
C ARG A 256 5.27 18.07 26.36
N LEU A 257 6.37 18.79 26.13
CA LEU A 257 7.04 18.85 24.84
C LEU A 257 7.53 17.45 24.42
N GLU A 258 8.16 16.70 25.33
CA GLU A 258 8.60 15.33 25.06
C GLU A 258 7.45 14.41 24.68
N LEU A 259 6.33 14.48 25.42
CA LEU A 259 5.12 13.72 25.09
C LEU A 259 4.57 14.10 23.71
N LEU A 260 4.50 15.40 23.38
CA LEU A 260 4.06 15.83 22.06
C LEU A 260 4.97 15.30 20.95
N VAL A 261 6.30 15.36 21.14
CA VAL A 261 7.26 14.82 20.18
C VAL A 261 7.11 13.30 20.03
N HIS A 262 6.85 12.59 21.12
CA HIS A 262 6.58 11.15 21.12
C HIS A 262 5.36 10.79 20.25
N GLU A 263 4.22 11.47 20.47
CA GLU A 263 3.00 11.20 19.70
C GLU A 263 3.12 11.62 18.23
N LEU A 264 3.80 12.74 17.95
CA LEU A 264 4.11 13.13 16.58
C LEU A 264 5.10 12.16 15.92
N GLY A 265 5.99 11.55 16.69
CA GLY A 265 6.83 10.43 16.27
C GLY A 265 5.98 9.24 15.81
N HIS A 266 5.01 8.81 16.62
CA HIS A 266 4.04 7.77 16.22
C HIS A 266 3.25 8.15 14.97
N HIS A 267 2.81 9.40 14.85
CA HIS A 267 2.16 9.91 13.64
C HIS A 267 3.08 9.82 12.40
N LEU A 268 4.38 9.99 12.56
CA LEU A 268 5.37 9.80 11.49
C LEU A 268 5.94 8.37 11.43
N GLY A 269 5.31 7.42 12.12
CA GLY A 269 5.62 6.00 12.04
C GLY A 269 6.78 5.51 12.90
N ALA A 270 7.29 6.32 13.83
CA ALA A 270 8.20 5.84 14.85
C ALA A 270 7.49 4.84 15.77
N ALA A 271 8.11 3.69 16.03
CA ALA A 271 7.63 2.67 16.97
C ALA A 271 8.36 2.82 18.31
N HIS A 272 7.88 2.14 19.35
CA HIS A 272 8.58 2.17 20.63
C HIS A 272 10.01 1.61 20.52
N SER A 273 10.89 2.16 21.35
CA SER A 273 12.33 1.90 21.34
C SER A 273 12.82 1.40 22.69
N PRO A 274 13.69 0.38 22.73
CA PRO A 274 14.34 -0.04 23.97
C PRO A 274 15.46 0.94 24.41
N GLU A 275 15.86 1.89 23.57
CA GLU A 275 16.91 2.85 23.91
C GLU A 275 16.42 3.90 24.93
N GLN A 276 17.03 3.94 26.11
CA GLN A 276 16.61 4.82 27.22
C GLN A 276 16.65 6.32 26.91
N HIS A 277 17.52 6.73 25.98
CA HIS A 277 17.65 8.13 25.56
C HIS A 277 16.75 8.50 24.37
N SER A 278 16.03 7.53 23.79
CA SER A 278 15.06 7.80 22.75
C SER A 278 13.80 8.40 23.36
N VAL A 279 13.23 9.40 22.68
CA VAL A 279 11.89 9.89 22.97
C VAL A 279 10.85 8.79 22.78
N MET A 280 11.12 7.76 21.98
CA MET A 280 10.19 6.66 21.73
C MET A 280 10.25 5.54 22.77
N ARG A 281 10.85 5.76 23.94
CA ARG A 281 10.78 4.78 25.03
C ARG A 281 9.32 4.59 25.51
N PRO A 282 8.86 3.37 25.85
CA PRO A 282 7.47 3.12 26.25
C PRO A 282 7.01 3.89 27.50
N VAL A 283 7.96 4.26 28.37
CA VAL A 283 7.67 4.94 29.63
C VAL A 283 8.47 6.24 29.67
N LEU A 284 7.76 7.37 29.50
CA LEU A 284 8.36 8.70 29.53
C LEU A 284 8.62 9.23 30.94
N THR A 285 8.01 8.61 31.97
CA THR A 285 8.19 9.03 33.37
C THR A 285 9.62 8.77 33.85
N GLY A 286 10.16 9.68 34.66
CA GLY A 286 11.53 9.58 35.20
C GLY A 286 12.33 10.88 35.20
N GLY A 287 11.78 11.97 34.66
CA GLY A 287 12.39 13.30 34.76
C GLY A 287 13.65 13.49 33.91
N LEU A 288 13.86 12.69 32.87
CA LEU A 288 14.97 12.84 31.91
C LEU A 288 15.06 14.27 31.37
N GLN A 289 13.91 14.87 31.07
CA GLN A 289 13.82 16.24 30.55
C GLN A 289 13.90 17.34 31.62
N ARG A 290 14.20 16.97 32.87
CA ARG A 290 14.41 17.92 33.97
C ARG A 290 15.88 18.34 34.11
N ALA A 291 16.80 17.62 33.45
CA ALA A 291 18.21 18.01 33.43
C ALA A 291 18.40 19.27 32.58
N VAL A 292 19.32 20.14 33.01
CA VAL A 292 19.55 21.49 32.42
C VAL A 292 19.87 21.43 30.92
N ASP A 293 20.53 20.37 30.47
CA ASP A 293 20.94 20.16 29.07
C ASP A 293 20.21 18.98 28.39
N ALA A 294 19.04 18.59 28.90
CA ALA A 294 18.28 17.51 28.31
C ALA A 294 17.76 17.89 26.92
N THR A 295 18.06 17.05 25.92
CA THR A 295 17.59 17.22 24.55
C THR A 295 16.70 16.05 24.17
N ILE A 296 15.58 16.34 23.51
CA ILE A 296 14.69 15.32 22.95
C ILE A 296 15.32 14.79 21.65
N LYS A 297 15.55 13.47 21.59
CA LYS A 297 16.23 12.79 20.49
C LYS A 297 15.50 11.51 20.10
N PHE A 298 15.64 11.09 18.85
CA PHE A 298 15.18 9.78 18.38
C PHE A 298 16.36 8.82 18.23
N ASP A 299 16.12 7.53 18.48
CA ASP A 299 17.08 6.48 18.14
C ASP A 299 17.29 6.38 16.62
N PRO A 300 18.40 5.77 16.16
CA PRO A 300 18.69 5.60 14.73
C PRO A 300 17.57 4.96 13.92
N VAL A 301 16.88 3.96 14.48
CA VAL A 301 15.90 3.16 13.74
C VAL A 301 14.63 3.98 13.50
N ASN A 302 14.16 4.67 14.53
CA ASN A 302 13.02 5.57 14.41
C ASN A 302 13.33 6.81 13.57
N THR A 303 14.54 7.36 13.67
CA THR A 303 15.01 8.43 12.78
C THR A 303 14.91 8.00 11.31
N LEU A 304 15.28 6.74 11.01
CA LEU A 304 15.20 6.18 9.66
C LEU A 304 13.76 5.97 9.20
N LEU A 305 12.91 5.35 10.03
CA LEU A 305 11.50 5.14 9.73
C LEU A 305 10.79 6.46 9.39
N MET A 306 10.93 7.46 10.26
CA MET A 306 10.33 8.78 10.05
C MET A 306 10.88 9.46 8.82
N SER A 307 12.18 9.34 8.55
CA SER A 307 12.80 9.95 7.37
C SER A 307 12.31 9.34 6.06
N LEU A 308 12.10 8.02 6.01
CA LEU A 308 11.52 7.34 4.85
C LEU A 308 10.08 7.82 4.59
N MET A 309 9.28 8.01 5.66
CA MET A 309 7.95 8.60 5.52
C MET A 309 8.02 10.08 5.11
N GLY A 310 8.98 10.82 5.68
CA GLY A 310 9.25 12.22 5.35
C GLY A 310 9.55 12.41 3.87
N GLU A 311 10.30 11.49 3.23
CA GLU A 311 10.54 11.52 1.79
C GLU A 311 9.25 11.35 0.97
N GLU A 312 8.39 10.41 1.34
CA GLU A 312 7.08 10.23 0.68
C GLU A 312 6.19 11.47 0.82
N ILE A 313 6.24 12.15 1.97
CA ILE A 313 5.51 13.42 2.19
C ILE A 313 6.10 14.55 1.36
N ARG A 314 7.44 14.70 1.34
CA ARG A 314 8.12 15.81 0.65
C ARG A 314 8.06 15.70 -0.86
N ARG A 315 8.32 14.51 -1.40
CA ARG A 315 8.48 14.29 -2.84
C ARG A 315 7.17 13.86 -3.49
N ASN A 316 6.49 12.89 -2.87
CA ASN A 316 5.28 12.30 -3.43
C ASN A 316 4.00 12.96 -2.88
N ARG A 317 4.13 13.98 -2.00
CA ARG A 317 3.02 14.68 -1.36
C ARG A 317 2.05 13.74 -0.65
N ALA A 318 2.55 12.60 -0.18
CA ALA A 318 1.75 11.56 0.44
C ALA A 318 0.95 12.13 1.62
N LYS A 319 -0.33 11.75 1.72
CA LYS A 319 -1.21 12.15 2.81
C LYS A 319 -1.46 11.02 3.80
N GLN A 320 -1.32 9.78 3.33
CA GLN A 320 -1.61 8.55 4.05
C GLN A 320 -0.66 7.45 3.57
N VAL A 321 -0.49 6.40 4.37
CA VAL A 321 0.43 5.28 4.07
C VAL A 321 0.12 4.59 2.74
N THR A 322 -1.12 4.67 2.24
CA THR A 322 -1.52 4.06 0.95
C THR A 322 -0.98 4.82 -0.26
N ASP A 323 -0.53 6.06 -0.09
CA ASP A 323 0.06 6.87 -1.14
C ASP A 323 1.55 6.52 -1.36
N PHE A 324 2.15 5.77 -0.43
CA PHE A 324 3.58 5.47 -0.45
C PHE A 324 3.96 4.52 -1.60
N SER A 325 5.14 4.76 -2.17
CA SER A 325 5.74 3.87 -3.16
C SER A 325 5.88 2.43 -2.66
N LEU A 326 5.88 1.46 -3.59
CA LEU A 326 6.08 0.05 -3.24
C LEU A 326 7.43 -0.19 -2.56
N GLU A 327 8.47 0.55 -2.96
CA GLU A 327 9.81 0.46 -2.40
C GLU A 327 9.84 0.91 -0.93
N SER A 328 9.35 2.12 -0.65
CA SER A 328 9.26 2.63 0.72
C SER A 328 8.43 1.72 1.61
N ARG A 329 7.29 1.20 1.12
CA ARG A 329 6.48 0.24 1.89
C ARG A 329 7.23 -1.06 2.19
N ARG A 330 8.00 -1.60 1.25
CA ARG A 330 8.84 -2.79 1.49
C ARG A 330 9.94 -2.52 2.50
N ARG A 331 10.59 -1.36 2.42
CA ARG A 331 11.64 -0.99 3.36
C ARG A 331 11.09 -0.79 4.77
N LEU A 332 9.98 -0.07 4.91
CA LEU A 332 9.26 0.09 6.18
C LEU A 332 8.85 -1.27 6.77
N ASP A 333 8.26 -2.18 5.98
CA ASP A 333 7.92 -3.55 6.44
C ASP A 333 9.15 -4.30 6.97
N THR A 334 10.29 -4.17 6.28
CA THR A 334 11.55 -4.82 6.68
C THR A 334 12.06 -4.28 8.02
N ILE A 335 12.03 -2.96 8.21
CA ILE A 335 12.48 -2.32 9.45
C ILE A 335 11.54 -2.67 10.61
N TYR A 336 10.22 -2.60 10.41
CA TYR A 336 9.27 -3.00 11.46
C TYR A 336 9.41 -4.48 11.84
N ALA A 337 9.67 -5.36 10.86
CA ALA A 337 9.93 -6.77 11.15
C ALA A 337 11.21 -6.99 11.98
N ALA A 338 12.21 -6.11 11.86
CA ALA A 338 13.42 -6.15 12.68
C ALA A 338 13.20 -5.57 14.09
N LEU A 339 12.27 -4.63 14.26
CA LEU A 339 11.92 -4.03 15.55
C LEU A 339 10.98 -4.90 16.39
N GLU A 340 10.06 -5.63 15.77
CA GLU A 340 9.03 -6.43 16.44
C GLU A 340 9.60 -7.37 17.54
N PRO A 341 10.74 -8.07 17.35
CA PRO A 341 11.33 -8.90 18.41
C PRO A 341 12.06 -8.12 19.52
N ALA A 342 12.39 -6.84 19.32
CA ALA A 342 13.19 -6.06 20.27
C ALA A 342 12.38 -5.61 21.50
N LEU A 343 11.06 -5.49 21.36
CA LEU A 343 10.10 -5.23 22.44
C LEU A 343 8.89 -6.17 22.27
N PRO A 344 8.98 -7.44 22.71
CA PRO A 344 7.93 -8.45 22.44
C PRO A 344 6.55 -8.11 23.01
N ASP A 345 6.54 -7.38 24.14
CA ASP A 345 5.30 -6.95 24.81
C ASP A 345 4.70 -5.68 24.22
N ASP A 346 5.35 -5.08 23.20
CA ASP A 346 4.91 -3.86 22.56
C ASP A 346 4.26 -4.10 21.19
N PRO A 347 2.98 -3.69 21.00
CA PRO A 347 2.28 -3.98 19.76
C PRO A 347 2.59 -2.97 18.62
N ALA A 348 3.31 -1.87 18.85
CA ALA A 348 3.37 -0.75 17.91
C ALA A 348 4.02 -1.15 16.58
N ALA A 349 5.21 -1.77 16.61
CA ALA A 349 5.92 -2.19 15.41
C ALA A 349 5.11 -3.22 14.60
N GLY A 350 4.53 -4.23 15.26
CA GLY A 350 3.69 -5.24 14.62
C GLY A 350 2.41 -4.67 14.02
N HIS A 351 1.77 -3.70 14.68
CA HIS A 351 0.60 -2.98 14.17
C HIS A 351 0.93 -2.15 12.93
N TYR A 352 2.01 -1.37 12.96
CA TYR A 352 2.41 -0.52 11.82
C TYR A 352 2.82 -1.36 10.62
N ARG A 353 3.48 -2.50 10.85
CA ARG A 353 3.77 -3.50 9.83
C ARG A 353 2.51 -3.98 9.10
N LYS A 354 1.42 -4.27 9.82
CA LYS A 354 0.12 -4.64 9.23
C LYS A 354 -0.46 -3.49 8.39
N ILE A 355 -0.40 -2.25 8.89
CA ILE A 355 -0.85 -1.06 8.17
C ILE A 355 -0.10 -0.94 6.83
N VAL A 356 1.23 -0.93 6.85
CA VAL A 356 2.07 -0.80 5.64
C VAL A 356 1.81 -1.90 4.62
N ARG A 357 1.65 -3.15 5.08
CA ARG A 357 1.30 -4.28 4.21
C ARG A 357 -0.07 -4.12 3.56
N SER A 358 -1.06 -3.69 4.36
CA SER A 358 -2.44 -3.50 3.88
C SER A 358 -2.61 -2.24 3.02
N ALA A 359 -1.74 -1.24 3.16
CA ALA A 359 -1.82 0.03 2.44
C ALA A 359 -1.72 -0.11 0.91
N GLY A 360 -1.17 -1.23 0.41
CA GLY A 360 -1.20 -1.57 -1.02
C GLY A 360 -2.59 -1.87 -1.58
N THR A 361 -3.63 -1.95 -0.75
CA THR A 361 -5.00 -2.33 -1.15
C THR A 361 -5.89 -1.16 -1.58
N THR A 362 -5.64 0.09 -1.18
CA THR A 362 -6.59 1.20 -1.42
C THR A 362 -6.68 1.67 -2.88
N PRO A 363 -5.55 1.81 -3.61
CA PRO A 363 -5.57 1.92 -5.07
C PRO A 363 -6.43 0.85 -5.74
N ILE A 364 -6.10 -0.41 -5.50
CA ILE A 364 -6.76 -1.53 -6.16
C ILE A 364 -8.25 -1.59 -5.79
N VAL A 365 -8.66 -1.30 -4.55
CA VAL A 365 -10.07 -1.20 -4.14
C VAL A 365 -10.86 -0.23 -5.02
N LYS A 366 -10.33 0.97 -5.28
CA LYS A 366 -11.01 1.97 -6.14
C LYS A 366 -11.16 1.48 -7.58
N ASP A 367 -10.16 0.80 -8.10
CA ASP A 367 -10.18 0.27 -9.46
C ASP A 367 -11.10 -0.96 -9.58
N VAL A 368 -11.11 -1.84 -8.58
CA VAL A 368 -12.04 -2.96 -8.46
C VAL A 368 -13.48 -2.45 -8.40
N ARG A 369 -13.77 -1.45 -7.56
CA ARG A 369 -15.11 -0.83 -7.48
C ARG A 369 -15.55 -0.27 -8.83
N ARG A 370 -14.67 0.43 -9.56
CA ARG A 370 -14.98 0.96 -10.90
C ARG A 370 -15.37 -0.12 -11.90
N VAL A 371 -14.68 -1.26 -11.90
CA VAL A 371 -15.00 -2.40 -12.77
C VAL A 371 -16.30 -3.06 -12.31
N LEU A 372 -16.49 -3.25 -11.00
CA LEU A 372 -17.70 -3.86 -10.42
C LEU A 372 -18.95 -3.02 -10.71
N ASP A 373 -18.90 -1.71 -10.49
CA ASP A 373 -20.00 -0.78 -10.78
C ASP A 373 -20.37 -0.80 -12.27
N HIS A 374 -19.38 -1.01 -13.16
CA HIS A 374 -19.64 -1.17 -14.59
C HIS A 374 -20.40 -2.47 -14.87
N LEU A 375 -20.05 -3.57 -14.22
CA LEU A 375 -20.75 -4.85 -14.37
C LEU A 375 -22.18 -4.78 -13.83
N VAL A 376 -22.40 -4.12 -12.69
CA VAL A 376 -23.74 -3.90 -12.13
C VAL A 376 -24.61 -3.16 -13.13
N ARG A 377 -24.12 -2.06 -13.73
CA ARG A 377 -24.87 -1.31 -14.77
C ARG A 377 -25.17 -2.15 -16.01
N VAL A 378 -24.23 -3.01 -16.43
CA VAL A 378 -24.45 -3.95 -17.54
C VAL A 378 -25.55 -4.96 -17.19
N GLY A 379 -25.54 -5.48 -15.96
CA GLY A 379 -26.57 -6.39 -15.46
C GLY A 379 -27.95 -5.75 -15.38
N GLU A 380 -28.04 -4.53 -14.82
CA GLU A 380 -29.27 -3.73 -14.79
C GLU A 380 -29.85 -3.49 -16.18
N LEU A 381 -29.00 -3.15 -17.16
CA LEU A 381 -29.42 -2.99 -18.55
C LEU A 381 -29.95 -4.31 -19.13
N ASN A 382 -29.27 -5.44 -18.88
CA ASN A 382 -29.71 -6.75 -19.36
C ASN A 382 -31.05 -7.17 -18.74
N GLN A 383 -31.24 -6.93 -17.44
CA GLN A 383 -32.51 -7.17 -16.74
C GLN A 383 -33.63 -6.31 -17.29
N ARG A 384 -33.36 -5.04 -17.60
CA ARG A 384 -34.32 -4.15 -18.24
C ARG A 384 -34.73 -4.67 -19.62
N LEU A 385 -33.78 -5.07 -20.45
CA LEU A 385 -34.06 -5.65 -21.78
C LEU A 385 -34.90 -6.93 -21.67
N ALA A 386 -34.63 -7.77 -20.67
CA ALA A 386 -35.42 -8.98 -20.41
C ALA A 386 -36.88 -8.67 -20.04
N ARG A 387 -37.12 -7.60 -19.28
CA ARG A 387 -38.48 -7.14 -18.96
C ARG A 387 -39.19 -6.54 -20.17
N GLU A 388 -38.50 -5.72 -20.97
CA GLU A 388 -39.05 -5.14 -22.20
C GLU A 388 -39.40 -6.24 -23.23
N GLU A 389 -38.56 -7.28 -23.34
CA GLU A 389 -38.86 -8.46 -24.19
C GLU A 389 -40.08 -9.24 -23.67
N ALA A 390 -40.16 -9.50 -22.36
CA ALA A 390 -41.29 -10.20 -21.76
C ALA A 390 -42.62 -9.44 -21.91
N ASN A 391 -42.58 -8.10 -21.93
CA ASN A 391 -43.75 -7.25 -22.12
C ASN A 391 -44.13 -7.02 -23.59
N GLY A 392 -43.32 -7.50 -24.55
CA GLY A 392 -43.53 -7.22 -25.98
C GLY A 392 -43.20 -5.78 -26.40
N GLU A 393 -42.43 -5.05 -25.59
CA GLU A 393 -42.09 -3.62 -25.78
C GLU A 393 -40.69 -3.42 -26.40
N LEU A 394 -40.01 -4.50 -26.79
CA LEU A 394 -38.64 -4.47 -27.28
C LEU A 394 -38.56 -3.79 -28.66
N SER A 395 -38.19 -2.51 -28.67
CA SER A 395 -38.10 -1.69 -29.90
C SER A 395 -36.69 -1.61 -30.50
N GLY A 396 -35.68 -2.23 -29.87
CA GLY A 396 -34.27 -2.13 -30.25
C GLY A 396 -33.66 -3.40 -30.85
N SER A 397 -32.49 -3.25 -31.49
CA SER A 397 -31.71 -4.37 -32.04
C SER A 397 -30.95 -5.19 -30.99
N ARG A 398 -30.87 -4.70 -29.75
CA ARG A 398 -30.23 -5.40 -28.63
C ARG A 398 -31.24 -6.29 -27.92
N LYS A 399 -30.89 -7.56 -27.74
CA LYS A 399 -31.67 -8.56 -27.01
C LYS A 399 -31.01 -8.87 -25.66
N PRO A 400 -31.78 -9.29 -24.64
CA PRO A 400 -31.21 -9.79 -23.40
C PRO A 400 -30.38 -11.06 -23.66
N VAL A 401 -29.36 -11.26 -22.83
CA VAL A 401 -28.52 -12.46 -22.83
C VAL A 401 -28.66 -13.23 -21.53
N HIS A 402 -28.55 -14.55 -21.61
CA HIS A 402 -28.75 -15.48 -20.50
C HIS A 402 -27.65 -16.55 -20.47
N GLY A 403 -27.54 -17.26 -19.34
CA GLY A 403 -26.65 -18.39 -19.17
C GLY A 403 -25.19 -18.09 -19.55
N ASP A 404 -24.60 -18.94 -20.39
CA ASP A 404 -23.20 -18.83 -20.81
C ASP A 404 -22.93 -17.52 -21.54
N LYS A 405 -23.90 -17.02 -22.32
CA LYS A 405 -23.77 -15.74 -23.03
C LYS A 405 -23.78 -14.54 -22.09
N LEU A 406 -24.44 -14.66 -20.93
CA LEU A 406 -24.38 -13.63 -19.89
C LEU A 406 -23.00 -13.60 -19.23
N THR A 407 -22.39 -14.76 -18.98
CA THR A 407 -20.99 -14.84 -18.49
C THR A 407 -20.03 -14.23 -19.51
N GLU A 408 -20.14 -14.59 -20.79
CA GLU A 408 -19.31 -14.02 -21.85
C GLU A 408 -19.44 -12.49 -21.92
N LEU A 409 -20.67 -11.96 -21.78
CA LEU A 409 -20.91 -10.52 -21.75
C LEU A 409 -20.18 -9.87 -20.57
N TYR A 410 -20.34 -10.39 -19.36
CA TYR A 410 -19.70 -9.82 -18.17
C TYR A 410 -18.18 -9.85 -18.25
N VAL A 411 -17.58 -10.95 -18.71
CA VAL A 411 -16.13 -11.04 -18.85
C VAL A 411 -15.61 -10.03 -19.87
N LYS A 412 -16.27 -9.91 -21.03
CA LYS A 412 -15.89 -8.93 -22.06
C LYS A 412 -16.03 -7.50 -21.55
N GLN A 413 -17.12 -7.19 -20.85
CA GLN A 413 -17.36 -5.85 -20.28
C GLN A 413 -16.40 -5.52 -19.14
N ALA A 414 -16.07 -6.48 -18.28
CA ALA A 414 -15.07 -6.30 -17.24
C ALA A 414 -13.70 -5.97 -17.85
N ALA A 415 -13.31 -6.65 -18.93
CA ALA A 415 -12.04 -6.39 -19.60
C ALA A 415 -12.00 -4.97 -20.21
N LEU A 416 -13.10 -4.52 -20.82
CA LEU A 416 -13.23 -3.15 -21.34
C LEU A 416 -13.17 -2.10 -20.23
N ALA A 417 -13.85 -2.33 -19.10
CA ALA A 417 -13.83 -1.43 -17.95
C ALA A 417 -12.44 -1.36 -17.30
N ALA A 418 -11.78 -2.51 -17.17
CA ALA A 418 -10.45 -2.61 -16.58
C ALA A 418 -9.38 -1.87 -17.40
N LYS A 419 -9.54 -1.75 -18.72
CA LYS A 419 -8.65 -0.90 -19.54
C LYS A 419 -8.75 0.60 -19.22
N ARG A 420 -9.80 1.04 -18.52
CA ARG A 420 -10.03 2.44 -18.13
C ARG A 420 -9.57 2.75 -16.70
N VAL A 421 -9.11 1.74 -15.96
CA VAL A 421 -8.47 1.95 -14.65
C VAL A 421 -6.96 2.09 -14.83
N ARG A 422 -6.21 2.25 -13.73
CA ARG A 422 -4.75 2.38 -13.82
C ARG A 422 -4.11 1.16 -14.44
N ARG A 423 -3.10 1.40 -15.29
CA ARG A 423 -2.39 0.35 -16.04
C ARG A 423 -1.69 -0.67 -15.14
N GLU A 424 -1.23 -0.24 -13.97
CA GLU A 424 -0.53 -1.08 -12.99
C GLU A 424 -1.46 -2.06 -12.26
N SER A 425 -2.73 -1.72 -12.12
CA SER A 425 -3.74 -2.50 -11.40
C SER A 425 -4.79 -3.13 -12.32
N SER A 426 -4.79 -2.85 -13.62
CA SER A 426 -5.89 -3.21 -14.54
C SER A 426 -6.20 -4.71 -14.58
N THR A 427 -5.17 -5.57 -14.64
CA THR A 427 -5.35 -7.03 -14.66
C THR A 427 -5.85 -7.58 -13.32
N GLN A 428 -5.34 -7.02 -12.21
CA GLN A 428 -5.80 -7.39 -10.87
C GLN A 428 -7.24 -6.92 -10.64
N ALA A 429 -7.57 -5.68 -10.99
CA ALA A 429 -8.91 -5.12 -10.84
C ALA A 429 -9.94 -5.92 -11.64
N PHE A 430 -9.58 -6.33 -12.87
CA PHE A 430 -10.37 -7.22 -13.70
C PHE A 430 -10.71 -8.55 -13.01
N LEU A 431 -9.69 -9.28 -12.54
CA LEU A 431 -9.88 -10.60 -11.92
C LEU A 431 -10.63 -10.52 -10.58
N LEU A 432 -10.26 -9.53 -9.76
CA LEU A 432 -10.87 -9.34 -8.44
C LEU A 432 -12.34 -8.94 -8.56
N ALA A 433 -12.67 -8.01 -9.48
CA ALA A 433 -14.05 -7.59 -9.70
C ALA A 433 -14.93 -8.72 -10.24
N LEU A 434 -14.41 -9.56 -11.15
CA LEU A 434 -15.16 -10.73 -11.64
C LEU A 434 -15.44 -11.74 -10.52
N GLY A 435 -14.47 -12.01 -9.64
CA GLY A 435 -14.71 -12.88 -8.48
C GLY A 435 -15.81 -12.35 -7.57
N ILE A 436 -15.81 -11.04 -7.28
CA ILE A 436 -16.85 -10.41 -6.46
C ILE A 436 -18.19 -10.43 -7.20
N ALA A 437 -18.20 -10.14 -8.50
CA ALA A 437 -19.41 -10.11 -9.32
C ALA A 437 -20.14 -11.46 -9.34
N MET A 438 -19.39 -12.57 -9.41
CA MET A 438 -19.93 -13.93 -9.52
C MET A 438 -20.07 -14.66 -8.17
N ASP A 439 -19.70 -14.03 -7.05
CA ASP A 439 -19.93 -14.59 -5.71
C ASP A 439 -21.30 -14.16 -5.17
N ASP A 440 -22.23 -15.10 -5.17
CA ASP A 440 -23.62 -14.96 -4.72
C ASP A 440 -23.89 -15.56 -3.32
N THR A 441 -22.95 -16.33 -2.74
CA THR A 441 -23.15 -17.00 -1.43
C THR A 441 -22.11 -16.63 -0.35
N ASP A 442 -21.41 -15.50 -0.49
CA ASP A 442 -20.43 -15.01 0.50
C ASP A 442 -19.19 -15.90 0.67
N SER A 443 -18.85 -16.71 -0.35
CA SER A 443 -17.67 -17.58 -0.29
C SER A 443 -16.37 -16.77 -0.10
N LEU A 444 -16.29 -15.56 -0.65
CA LEU A 444 -15.15 -14.66 -0.46
C LEU A 444 -15.12 -14.01 0.94
N ALA A 445 -16.28 -13.82 1.58
CA ALA A 445 -16.36 -13.18 2.88
C ALA A 445 -15.75 -14.03 4.01
N ILE A 446 -15.85 -15.36 3.88
CA ILE A 446 -15.35 -16.34 4.86
C ILE A 446 -13.80 -16.38 4.89
N LEU A 447 -13.15 -15.97 3.79
CA LEU A 447 -11.69 -16.04 3.66
C LEU A 447 -11.05 -14.73 4.17
N PRO A 448 -10.17 -14.75 5.20
CA PRO A 448 -9.72 -13.53 5.88
C PRO A 448 -9.13 -12.44 4.96
N VAL A 449 -8.34 -12.83 3.96
CA VAL A 449 -7.70 -11.90 3.03
C VAL A 449 -8.71 -11.34 2.02
N ALA A 450 -9.63 -12.16 1.53
CA ALA A 450 -10.65 -11.73 0.57
C ALA A 450 -11.77 -10.92 1.25
N GLY A 451 -12.19 -11.29 2.46
CA GLY A 451 -13.20 -10.57 3.24
C GLY A 451 -12.80 -9.13 3.60
N ASN A 452 -11.52 -8.88 3.88
CA ASN A 452 -11.02 -7.53 4.12
C ASN A 452 -11.02 -6.66 2.86
N LEU A 453 -10.73 -7.26 1.69
CA LEU A 453 -10.88 -6.55 0.42
C LEU A 453 -12.37 -6.28 0.12
N LEU A 454 -13.22 -7.30 0.27
CA LEU A 454 -14.64 -7.26 -0.05
C LEU A 454 -15.35 -6.16 0.74
N SER A 455 -15.14 -6.09 2.06
CA SER A 455 -15.74 -5.07 2.93
C SER A 455 -15.32 -3.63 2.61
N ARG A 456 -14.21 -3.46 1.88
CA ARG A 456 -13.75 -2.16 1.37
C ARG A 456 -14.27 -1.86 -0.03
N VAL A 457 -14.66 -2.87 -0.80
CA VAL A 457 -15.16 -2.73 -2.18
C VAL A 457 -16.66 -2.42 -2.16
N GLU A 458 -17.45 -3.22 -1.46
CA GLU A 458 -18.90 -3.07 -1.37
C GLU A 458 -19.41 -3.13 0.08
N ASP A 459 -20.43 -2.34 0.40
CA ASP A 459 -21.22 -2.47 1.62
C ASP A 459 -22.46 -3.37 1.42
N THR A 460 -23.25 -3.56 2.46
CA THR A 460 -24.47 -4.42 2.42
C THR A 460 -25.55 -3.91 1.46
N VAL A 461 -25.61 -2.61 1.17
CA VAL A 461 -26.56 -2.04 0.20
C VAL A 461 -26.08 -2.29 -1.22
N GLN A 462 -24.80 -1.99 -1.49
CA GLN A 462 -24.16 -2.22 -2.78
C GLN A 462 -24.16 -3.70 -3.15
N ARG A 463 -23.92 -4.59 -2.18
CA ARG A 463 -24.03 -6.04 -2.35
C ARG A 463 -25.42 -6.44 -2.81
N ARG A 464 -26.47 -5.96 -2.14
CA ARG A 464 -27.87 -6.26 -2.53
C ARG A 464 -28.20 -5.78 -3.94
N GLN A 465 -27.74 -4.58 -4.30
CA GLN A 465 -27.90 -4.04 -5.65
C GLN A 465 -27.21 -4.91 -6.69
N ARG A 466 -25.96 -5.31 -6.43
CA ARG A 466 -25.21 -6.24 -7.29
C ARG A 466 -25.96 -7.55 -7.48
N LEU A 467 -26.34 -8.22 -6.39
CA LEU A 467 -27.04 -9.52 -6.47
C LEU A 467 -28.35 -9.42 -7.26
N ALA A 468 -29.09 -8.31 -7.13
CA ALA A 468 -30.31 -8.07 -7.90
C ALA A 468 -30.05 -7.83 -9.40
N ALA A 469 -28.92 -7.21 -9.75
CA ALA A 469 -28.57 -6.85 -11.13
C ALA A 469 -27.97 -8.01 -11.94
N MET A 470 -27.19 -8.89 -11.30
CA MET A 470 -26.29 -9.82 -12.01
C MET A 470 -27.02 -10.93 -12.78
N GLY A 471 -28.27 -11.26 -12.45
CA GLY A 471 -29.00 -12.36 -13.09
C GLY A 471 -28.40 -13.74 -12.78
N LYS A 472 -28.47 -14.68 -13.72
CA LYS A 472 -27.96 -16.06 -13.56
C LYS A 472 -26.89 -16.37 -14.64
N PRO A 473 -25.66 -15.86 -14.50
CA PRO A 473 -24.56 -16.24 -15.39
C PRO A 473 -24.19 -17.72 -15.17
N THR A 474 -23.91 -18.44 -16.24
CA THR A 474 -23.52 -19.86 -16.19
C THR A 474 -22.24 -20.13 -16.98
N MET A 475 -21.63 -21.29 -16.73
CA MET A 475 -20.57 -21.84 -17.54
C MET A 475 -20.89 -23.32 -17.77
N ASN A 476 -21.09 -23.72 -19.02
CA ASN A 476 -21.67 -25.02 -19.37
C ASN A 476 -23.05 -25.21 -18.70
N ASP A 477 -23.88 -24.16 -18.78
CA ASP A 477 -25.24 -24.09 -18.22
C ASP A 477 -25.34 -24.26 -16.70
N ARG A 478 -24.20 -24.20 -15.98
CA ARG A 478 -24.10 -24.29 -14.52
C ARG A 478 -23.60 -23.00 -13.86
N ALA A 479 -24.36 -22.50 -12.87
CA ALA A 479 -24.05 -21.28 -12.14
C ALA A 479 -22.95 -21.50 -11.08
N ASP A 480 -22.97 -22.66 -10.42
CA ASP A 480 -21.97 -23.13 -9.47
C ASP A 480 -20.56 -23.17 -10.10
N LEU A 481 -20.41 -23.73 -11.32
CA LEU A 481 -19.13 -23.75 -12.01
C LEU A 481 -18.60 -22.36 -12.34
N THR A 482 -19.50 -21.42 -12.68
CA THR A 482 -19.13 -20.01 -12.93
C THR A 482 -18.51 -19.41 -11.68
N LYS A 483 -19.17 -19.60 -10.54
CA LYS A 483 -18.68 -19.14 -9.25
C LYS A 483 -17.34 -19.78 -8.91
N HIS A 484 -17.22 -21.11 -9.01
CA HIS A 484 -15.97 -21.84 -8.76
C HIS A 484 -14.80 -21.30 -9.60
N PHE A 485 -15.03 -21.07 -10.88
CA PHE A 485 -14.05 -20.50 -11.79
C PHE A 485 -13.58 -19.11 -11.34
N PHE A 486 -14.51 -18.16 -11.13
CA PHE A 486 -14.14 -16.77 -10.86
C PHE A 486 -13.70 -16.52 -9.41
N VAL A 487 -14.24 -17.24 -8.44
CA VAL A 487 -13.77 -17.20 -7.04
C VAL A 487 -12.34 -17.75 -6.96
N SER A 488 -12.03 -18.85 -7.64
CA SER A 488 -10.67 -19.39 -7.68
C SER A 488 -9.68 -18.48 -8.41
N ALA A 489 -10.12 -17.82 -9.50
CA ALA A 489 -9.33 -16.79 -10.19
C ALA A 489 -9.03 -15.57 -9.28
N HIS A 490 -10.02 -15.14 -8.50
CA HIS A 490 -9.89 -14.06 -7.52
C HIS A 490 -8.88 -14.45 -6.43
N LEU A 491 -8.99 -15.65 -5.85
CA LEU A 491 -8.05 -16.13 -4.84
C LEU A 491 -6.63 -16.27 -5.39
N ALA A 492 -6.46 -16.79 -6.60
CA ALA A 492 -5.15 -16.86 -7.25
C ALA A 492 -4.50 -15.48 -7.42
N THR A 493 -5.32 -14.44 -7.61
CA THR A 493 -4.86 -13.05 -7.71
C THR A 493 -4.37 -12.49 -6.37
N LEU A 494 -4.99 -12.88 -5.26
CA LEU A 494 -4.63 -12.41 -3.91
C LEU A 494 -3.49 -13.19 -3.27
N VAL A 495 -3.56 -14.53 -3.31
CA VAL A 495 -2.69 -15.42 -2.54
C VAL A 495 -1.79 -16.31 -3.42
N GLY A 496 -1.90 -16.19 -4.74
CA GLY A 496 -1.13 -16.98 -5.70
C GLY A 496 -1.76 -18.35 -6.01
N SER A 497 -1.36 -18.93 -7.14
CA SER A 497 -1.98 -20.13 -7.72
C SER A 497 -1.84 -21.41 -6.90
N ASN A 498 -0.82 -21.53 -6.03
CA ASN A 498 -0.64 -22.72 -5.19
C ASN A 498 -1.59 -22.68 -3.99
N ALA A 499 -1.65 -21.55 -3.28
CA ALA A 499 -2.55 -21.38 -2.15
C ALA A 499 -4.03 -21.49 -2.57
N ALA A 500 -4.40 -20.92 -3.72
CA ALA A 500 -5.75 -21.04 -4.27
C ALA A 500 -6.13 -22.50 -4.59
N ARG A 501 -5.20 -23.31 -5.11
CA ARG A 501 -5.43 -24.75 -5.37
C ARG A 501 -5.67 -25.52 -4.08
N SER A 502 -4.86 -25.28 -3.06
CA SER A 502 -5.04 -25.91 -1.75
C SER A 502 -6.36 -25.52 -1.09
N ALA A 503 -6.77 -24.24 -1.20
CA ALA A 503 -8.05 -23.78 -0.67
C ALA A 503 -9.25 -24.43 -1.38
N GLY A 504 -9.21 -24.54 -2.71
CA GLY A 504 -10.24 -25.24 -3.49
C GLY A 504 -10.36 -26.71 -3.08
N LEU A 505 -9.24 -27.43 -2.98
CA LEU A 505 -9.24 -28.81 -2.53
C LEU A 505 -9.79 -28.97 -1.10
N ALA A 506 -9.40 -28.08 -0.18
CA ALA A 506 -9.89 -28.12 1.19
C ALA A 506 -11.41 -27.90 1.26
N LYS A 507 -11.98 -27.02 0.44
CA LYS A 507 -13.43 -26.84 0.32
C LYS A 507 -14.11 -28.13 -0.11
N GLU A 508 -13.63 -28.78 -1.17
CA GLU A 508 -14.24 -30.03 -1.66
C GLU A 508 -14.16 -31.16 -0.62
N MET A 509 -13.08 -31.22 0.17
CA MET A 509 -12.94 -32.16 1.29
C MET A 509 -13.92 -31.87 2.43
N LEU A 510 -14.25 -30.60 2.67
CA LEU A 510 -15.26 -30.24 3.65
C LEU A 510 -16.66 -30.61 3.13
N ASP A 511 -16.93 -30.43 1.84
CA ASP A 511 -18.22 -30.77 1.26
C ASP A 511 -18.50 -32.27 1.26
N SER A 512 -17.47 -33.12 1.18
CA SER A 512 -17.64 -34.57 1.37
C SER A 512 -17.98 -34.96 2.80
N GLN A 513 -17.70 -34.09 3.79
CA GLN A 513 -17.93 -34.32 5.22
C GLN A 513 -19.26 -33.72 5.72
N GLY A 514 -20.32 -33.82 4.90
CA GLY A 514 -21.67 -33.36 5.24
C GLY A 514 -22.12 -32.06 4.57
N GLY A 515 -21.42 -31.63 3.51
CA GLY A 515 -21.87 -30.58 2.60
C GLY A 515 -22.54 -31.16 1.35
N THR A 516 -22.22 -30.61 0.17
CA THR A 516 -22.80 -31.03 -1.11
C THR A 516 -22.16 -32.28 -1.73
N GLY A 517 -21.12 -32.84 -1.10
CA GLY A 517 -20.28 -33.89 -1.66
C GLY A 517 -19.09 -33.32 -2.46
N PHE A 518 -18.04 -34.13 -2.62
CA PHE A 518 -16.85 -33.82 -3.41
C PHE A 518 -17.19 -33.76 -4.90
N SER A 519 -16.77 -32.70 -5.61
CA SER A 519 -16.95 -32.57 -7.05
C SER A 519 -15.63 -32.40 -7.82
N PHE A 520 -15.35 -33.35 -8.73
CA PHE A 520 -14.26 -33.18 -9.69
C PHE A 520 -14.57 -32.13 -10.76
N ALA A 521 -15.85 -31.84 -11.04
CA ALA A 521 -16.22 -30.74 -11.94
C ALA A 521 -15.93 -29.37 -11.29
N ASP A 522 -16.21 -29.20 -9.99
CA ASP A 522 -15.83 -28.01 -9.24
C ASP A 522 -14.30 -27.86 -9.22
N MET A 523 -13.56 -28.96 -9.02
CA MET A 523 -12.09 -28.95 -9.14
C MET A 523 -11.60 -28.54 -10.54
N ALA A 524 -12.28 -28.97 -11.60
CA ALA A 524 -11.96 -28.58 -12.96
C ALA A 524 -12.21 -27.08 -13.21
N ALA A 525 -13.34 -26.55 -12.73
CA ALA A 525 -13.66 -25.12 -12.80
C ALA A 525 -12.68 -24.28 -11.97
N ASN A 526 -12.39 -24.69 -10.74
CA ASN A 526 -11.38 -24.07 -9.87
C ASN A 526 -10.03 -23.99 -10.58
N ARG A 527 -9.58 -25.11 -11.15
CA ARG A 527 -8.28 -25.18 -11.83
C ARG A 527 -8.25 -24.28 -13.06
N ALA A 528 -9.29 -24.31 -13.88
CA ALA A 528 -9.41 -23.48 -15.06
C ALA A 528 -9.37 -21.97 -14.71
N GLY A 529 -10.06 -21.56 -13.64
CA GLY A 529 -10.03 -20.19 -13.12
C GLY A 529 -8.64 -19.75 -12.64
N ILE A 530 -7.92 -20.62 -11.93
CA ILE A 530 -6.55 -20.34 -11.46
C ILE A 530 -5.58 -20.16 -12.62
N VAL A 531 -5.70 -21.00 -13.66
CA VAL A 531 -4.87 -20.93 -14.86
C VAL A 531 -5.21 -19.68 -15.68
N PHE A 532 -6.49 -19.32 -15.80
CA PHE A 532 -6.95 -18.08 -16.41
C PHE A 532 -6.35 -16.85 -15.71
N ALA A 533 -6.46 -16.77 -14.38
CA ALA A 533 -5.85 -15.68 -13.61
C ALA A 533 -4.34 -15.57 -13.85
N GLY A 534 -3.63 -16.70 -13.84
CA GLY A 534 -2.20 -16.75 -14.15
C GLY A 534 -1.87 -16.23 -15.56
N ALA A 535 -2.66 -16.61 -16.58
CA ALA A 535 -2.45 -16.14 -17.94
C ALA A 535 -2.67 -14.62 -18.11
N VAL A 536 -3.67 -14.07 -17.42
CA VAL A 536 -3.97 -12.63 -17.43
C VAL A 536 -2.90 -11.82 -16.68
N LEU A 537 -2.52 -12.26 -15.47
CA LEU A 537 -1.50 -11.57 -14.65
C LEU A 537 -0.14 -11.56 -15.33
N ASN A 538 0.22 -12.68 -15.99
CA ASN A 538 1.47 -12.80 -16.75
C ASN A 538 1.40 -12.21 -18.17
N LYS A 539 0.28 -11.55 -18.53
CA LYS A 539 0.06 -10.92 -19.84
C LYS A 539 0.20 -11.87 -21.03
N ARG A 540 0.02 -13.18 -20.82
CA ARG A 540 -0.11 -14.18 -21.89
C ARG A 540 -1.44 -13.97 -22.62
N LEU A 541 -2.49 -13.64 -21.86
CA LEU A 541 -3.80 -13.27 -22.35
C LEU A 541 -4.06 -11.79 -22.03
N SER A 542 -4.20 -10.96 -23.05
CA SER A 542 -4.41 -9.52 -22.87
C SER A 542 -5.89 -9.19 -22.61
N LEU A 543 -6.15 -8.08 -21.90
CA LEU A 543 -7.52 -7.59 -21.72
C LEU A 543 -8.18 -7.23 -23.06
N ASP A 544 -7.39 -6.86 -24.08
CA ASP A 544 -7.90 -6.60 -25.42
C ASP A 544 -8.40 -7.85 -26.13
N GLU A 545 -7.71 -8.97 -25.98
CA GLU A 545 -8.15 -10.26 -26.53
C GLU A 545 -9.39 -10.75 -25.79
N ILE A 546 -9.39 -10.69 -24.46
CA ILE A 546 -10.55 -11.08 -23.63
C ILE A 546 -11.79 -10.27 -24.02
N ALA A 547 -11.66 -8.94 -24.14
CA ALA A 547 -12.76 -8.06 -24.52
C ALA A 547 -13.35 -8.40 -25.90
N ARG A 548 -12.53 -8.93 -26.83
CA ARG A 548 -12.94 -9.24 -28.19
C ARG A 548 -13.52 -10.65 -28.34
N SER A 549 -12.86 -11.66 -27.76
CA SER A 549 -13.08 -13.06 -28.17
C SER A 549 -13.42 -14.04 -27.05
N PHE A 550 -13.52 -13.62 -25.78
CA PHE A 550 -13.81 -14.58 -24.69
C PHE A 550 -15.10 -15.39 -24.95
N THR A 551 -15.02 -16.72 -24.87
CA THR A 551 -16.18 -17.63 -24.91
C THR A 551 -16.04 -18.68 -23.82
N VAL A 552 -17.14 -19.08 -23.15
CA VAL A 552 -17.06 -20.04 -22.03
C VAL A 552 -16.36 -21.34 -22.43
N LYS A 553 -16.71 -21.86 -23.61
CA LYS A 553 -16.17 -23.13 -24.16
C LYS A 553 -14.64 -23.15 -24.34
N GLU A 554 -14.01 -21.98 -24.51
CA GLU A 554 -12.55 -21.89 -24.65
C GLU A 554 -11.82 -21.88 -23.31
N PHE A 555 -12.53 -21.64 -22.21
CA PHE A 555 -11.95 -21.42 -20.89
C PHE A 555 -12.37 -22.46 -19.85
N LEU A 556 -13.46 -23.21 -20.06
CA LEU A 556 -13.85 -24.35 -19.23
C LEU A 556 -13.59 -25.68 -19.96
N PRO A 557 -12.91 -26.66 -19.34
CA PRO A 557 -12.76 -27.98 -19.95
C PRO A 557 -14.10 -28.72 -19.98
N ALA A 558 -14.19 -29.77 -20.80
CA ALA A 558 -15.31 -30.71 -20.71
C ALA A 558 -15.34 -31.37 -19.33
N ILE A 559 -16.53 -31.46 -18.74
CA ILE A 559 -16.76 -31.93 -17.37
C ILE A 559 -17.75 -33.11 -17.28
N ASP A 560 -18.43 -33.48 -18.36
CA ASP A 560 -19.60 -34.39 -18.32
C ASP A 560 -19.27 -35.81 -17.80
N ASP A 561 -17.98 -36.20 -17.80
CA ASP A 561 -17.48 -37.49 -17.31
C ASP A 561 -16.67 -37.39 -16.00
N LEU A 562 -16.78 -36.27 -15.29
CA LEU A 562 -16.17 -36.07 -13.97
C LEU A 562 -17.17 -36.48 -12.89
N ALA A 563 -16.70 -37.24 -11.90
CA ALA A 563 -17.53 -37.65 -10.77
C ALA A 563 -17.85 -36.48 -9.84
N GLU A 564 -19.07 -36.43 -9.31
CA GLU A 564 -19.55 -35.35 -8.45
C GLU A 564 -20.50 -35.88 -7.37
N GLY A 565 -20.73 -35.08 -6.33
CA GLY A 565 -21.66 -35.42 -5.24
C GLY A 565 -21.17 -36.60 -4.39
N LEU A 566 -19.87 -36.87 -4.37
CA LEU A 566 -19.32 -37.99 -3.63
C LEU A 566 -19.28 -37.64 -2.14
N ASP A 567 -19.99 -38.40 -1.32
CA ASP A 567 -19.82 -38.27 0.13
C ASP A 567 -18.44 -38.81 0.56
N ASN A 568 -18.10 -38.66 1.84
CA ASN A 568 -16.80 -39.09 2.33
C ASN A 568 -16.55 -40.60 2.15
N GLN A 569 -17.59 -41.44 2.25
CA GLN A 569 -17.45 -42.88 2.07
C GLN A 569 -17.20 -43.20 0.59
N ASP A 570 -18.02 -42.70 -0.31
CA ASP A 570 -17.88 -42.87 -1.76
C ASP A 570 -16.53 -42.34 -2.27
N PHE A 571 -16.08 -41.20 -1.73
CA PHE A 571 -14.78 -40.63 -2.07
C PHE A 571 -13.63 -41.55 -1.64
N LEU A 572 -13.67 -42.09 -0.42
CA LEU A 572 -12.64 -43.00 0.09
C LEU A 572 -12.65 -44.36 -0.62
N GLU A 573 -13.83 -44.92 -0.90
CA GLU A 573 -13.97 -46.19 -1.60
C GLU A 573 -13.42 -46.09 -3.03
N ASN A 574 -13.86 -45.08 -3.78
CA ASN A 574 -13.51 -44.94 -5.20
C ASN A 574 -12.10 -44.35 -5.40
N TYR A 575 -11.64 -43.45 -4.51
CA TYR A 575 -10.41 -42.68 -4.71
C TYR A 575 -9.39 -42.76 -3.58
N GLY A 576 -9.69 -43.38 -2.43
CA GLY A 576 -8.71 -43.70 -1.36
C GLY A 576 -8.12 -42.54 -0.58
N GLY A 577 -8.55 -41.31 -0.85
CA GLY A 577 -8.09 -40.09 -0.17
C GLY A 577 -7.03 -39.29 -0.94
N VAL A 578 -6.68 -38.11 -0.40
CA VAL A 578 -5.86 -37.11 -1.11
C VAL A 578 -4.44 -37.56 -1.48
N SER A 579 -3.91 -38.58 -0.79
CA SER A 579 -2.59 -39.15 -1.07
C SER A 579 -2.60 -40.33 -2.04
N ASP A 580 -3.77 -40.92 -2.30
CA ASP A 580 -3.93 -42.14 -3.09
C ASP A 580 -3.62 -41.89 -4.59
N PRO A 581 -2.96 -42.84 -5.28
CA PRO A 581 -2.68 -42.73 -6.70
C PRO A 581 -3.92 -42.50 -7.60
N ARG A 582 -5.08 -43.07 -7.25
CA ARG A 582 -6.33 -42.93 -8.01
C ARG A 582 -6.81 -41.47 -8.02
N PHE A 583 -6.87 -40.86 -6.84
CA PHE A 583 -7.18 -39.44 -6.70
C PHE A 583 -6.20 -38.55 -7.48
N LYS A 584 -4.90 -38.81 -7.33
CA LYS A 584 -3.85 -38.06 -8.05
C LYS A 584 -3.95 -38.22 -9.57
N ALA A 585 -4.31 -39.41 -10.06
CA ALA A 585 -4.51 -39.66 -11.48
C ALA A 585 -5.68 -38.84 -12.03
N GLU A 586 -6.75 -38.71 -11.27
CA GLU A 586 -7.92 -37.91 -11.64
C GLU A 586 -7.61 -36.41 -11.67
N LEU A 587 -6.88 -35.89 -10.66
CA LEU A 587 -6.37 -34.52 -10.70
C LEU A 587 -5.44 -34.28 -11.90
N ALA A 588 -4.55 -35.24 -12.22
CA ALA A 588 -3.69 -35.14 -13.40
C ALA A 588 -4.50 -35.18 -14.72
N ARG A 589 -5.64 -35.89 -14.75
CA ARG A 589 -6.58 -35.87 -15.88
C ARG A 589 -7.18 -34.47 -16.07
N ILE A 590 -7.64 -33.83 -15.00
CA ILE A 590 -8.14 -32.45 -15.00
C ILE A 590 -7.05 -31.47 -15.46
N GLU A 591 -5.84 -31.60 -14.93
CA GLU A 591 -4.69 -30.75 -15.29
C GLU A 591 -4.38 -30.79 -16.80
N ARG A 592 -4.40 -31.99 -17.40
CA ARG A 592 -4.19 -32.15 -18.84
C ARG A 592 -5.29 -31.47 -19.66
N ARG A 593 -6.56 -31.59 -19.25
CA ARG A 593 -7.69 -30.94 -19.93
C ARG A 593 -7.56 -29.42 -19.92
N VAL A 594 -7.28 -28.84 -18.76
CA VAL A 594 -7.09 -27.39 -18.62
C VAL A 594 -5.88 -26.91 -19.42
N THR A 595 -4.77 -27.63 -19.38
CA THR A 595 -3.56 -27.28 -20.14
C THR A 595 -3.81 -27.30 -21.64
N ALA A 596 -4.61 -28.25 -22.14
CA ALA A 596 -4.96 -28.33 -23.56
C ALA A 596 -5.75 -27.10 -24.05
N LEU A 597 -6.53 -26.43 -23.18
CA LEU A 597 -7.19 -25.15 -23.51
C LEU A 597 -6.17 -24.01 -23.62
N VAL A 598 -5.22 -23.93 -22.68
CA VAL A 598 -4.18 -22.88 -22.65
C VAL A 598 -3.33 -22.84 -23.91
N THR A 599 -3.06 -24.01 -24.51
CA THR A 599 -2.30 -24.12 -25.76
C THR A 599 -3.04 -23.48 -26.93
N LYS A 600 -4.37 -23.43 -26.89
CA LYS A 600 -5.23 -22.81 -27.91
C LYS A 600 -5.42 -21.31 -27.70
N TRP A 601 -5.17 -20.79 -26.50
CA TRP A 601 -5.26 -19.36 -26.25
C TRP A 601 -4.22 -18.59 -27.07
N PRO A 602 -4.59 -17.41 -27.59
CA PRO A 602 -3.66 -16.58 -28.36
C PRO A 602 -2.39 -16.36 -27.54
N THR A 603 -1.25 -16.67 -28.16
CA THR A 603 0.06 -16.26 -27.65
C THR A 603 0.42 -14.97 -28.36
N LYS A 604 0.97 -13.99 -27.62
CA LYS A 604 1.52 -12.77 -28.22
C LYS A 604 2.36 -13.15 -29.44
N SER A 605 1.84 -12.92 -30.64
CA SER A 605 2.56 -13.27 -31.86
C SER A 605 3.88 -12.53 -31.82
N LYS A 606 4.96 -13.24 -32.17
CA LYS A 606 6.21 -12.62 -32.60
C LYS A 606 5.83 -11.46 -33.51
N THR A 607 6.27 -10.25 -33.18
CA THR A 607 6.39 -9.17 -34.14
C THR A 607 7.12 -9.73 -35.35
N THR A 608 6.39 -9.90 -36.44
CA THR A 608 6.92 -10.13 -37.77
C THR A 608 7.76 -8.91 -38.13
N THR A 609 9.06 -8.97 -37.85
CA THR A 609 10.05 -8.39 -38.74
C THR A 609 10.02 -9.21 -40.02
N GLU A 610 9.37 -8.68 -41.06
CA GLU A 610 9.78 -8.77 -42.48
C GLU A 610 8.66 -8.24 -43.41
N SER A 611 9.09 -7.53 -44.46
CA SER A 611 8.36 -6.94 -45.60
C SER A 611 7.70 -5.56 -45.44
N ASN A 612 8.53 -4.50 -45.52
CA ASN A 612 8.64 -3.66 -46.74
C ASN A 612 9.79 -2.65 -46.62
#